data_AF-A0A523XQK8-F1
#
_entry.id   AF-A0A523XQK8-F1
#
_cell.length_a   1.000
_cell.length_b   1.000
_cell.length_c   1.000
_cell.angle_alpha   90.00
_cell.angle_beta   90.00
_cell.angle_gamma   90.00
#
_symmetry.space_group_name_H-M   'P 1'
#
loop_
_entity.id
_entity.type
_entity.pdbx_description
1 polymer ?
#
loop_
_entity_poly.entity_id
_entity_poly.type
_entity_poly.pdbx_seq_one_letter_code
_entity_poly.pdbx_strand_id
1 'polypeptide(L)'
;MAIFIIFLAHRNHQLKNLRKEILEKREELLNAATSFRSILNSEYYISKAEYSKWHTSYNQLKPIVQDSIKKKIKTEFNEELQELGLFFENGNSLIKKKNEKFIQAELEKYQDFFDIIETHSLTENQRQAIVTEEKHNLIVAGAGTGKTSTLIGKAGYILQKGLAEPNEILFISFARKVKNEIKERALARLGQKLRVDTFHSLGLSIIAEVEKKKPSLSELSTDPLKLPNAIMEFIKKRHEDRDFLRELNRYFAFHKTPYKSKFNFTSMGEYIDYLRSNQVRSLNGDLVKSLEECEIANFLYLNGVDYVYEGNYKIDVASRRYRQYKPDFFLPEYDIYIEHFGVDRNNMTAPFVDRKKYLAEMEWKRHTHQKNNTILIETYSWEKSEGVLLENLERNLLSAGVEFAEIPPEQVFDKLNKLGLVH
;
A
#
# COMPACT_ATOMS: atom_id res chain seq x y z
N MET A 1 -50.79 40.95 -18.33
CA MET A 1 -51.53 39.87 -19.04
C MET A 1 -50.66 39.11 -20.03
N ALA A 2 -49.93 39.78 -20.94
CA ALA A 2 -49.10 39.13 -21.98
C ALA A 2 -48.00 38.18 -21.43
N ILE A 3 -47.26 38.57 -20.39
CA ILE A 3 -46.21 37.74 -19.76
C ILE A 3 -46.78 36.43 -19.20
N PHE A 4 -47.96 36.49 -18.58
CA PHE A 4 -48.63 35.32 -18.01
C PHE A 4 -49.12 34.34 -19.09
N ILE A 5 -49.59 34.86 -20.22
CA ILE A 5 -50.00 34.04 -21.39
C ILE A 5 -48.79 33.34 -22.02
N ILE A 6 -47.66 34.05 -22.18
CA ILE A 6 -46.41 33.48 -22.70
C ILE A 6 -45.90 32.36 -21.77
N PHE A 7 -45.94 32.58 -20.45
CA PHE A 7 -45.55 31.58 -19.47
C PHE A 7 -46.43 30.32 -19.53
N LEU A 8 -47.76 30.49 -19.62
CA LEU A 8 -48.70 29.37 -19.76
C LEU A 8 -48.52 28.61 -21.08
N ALA A 9 -48.33 29.32 -22.20
CA ALA A 9 -48.07 28.72 -23.49
C ALA A 9 -46.76 27.92 -23.51
N HIS A 10 -45.70 28.48 -22.93
CA HIS A 10 -44.40 27.82 -22.80
C HIS A 10 -44.51 26.56 -21.92
N ARG A 11 -45.19 26.63 -20.77
CA ARG A 11 -45.44 25.48 -19.88
C ARG A 11 -46.23 24.38 -20.59
N ASN A 12 -47.30 24.73 -21.31
CA ASN A 12 -48.10 23.75 -22.05
C ASN A 12 -47.32 23.08 -23.18
N HIS A 13 -46.47 23.84 -23.89
CA HIS A 13 -45.57 23.29 -24.90
C HIS A 13 -44.57 22.29 -24.30
N GLN A 14 -43.95 22.63 -23.17
CA GLN A 14 -43.05 21.72 -22.46
C GLN A 14 -43.75 20.43 -22.01
N LEU A 15 -44.98 20.53 -21.47
CA LEU A 15 -45.76 19.35 -21.06
C LEU A 15 -46.14 18.47 -22.27
N LYS A 16 -46.45 19.07 -23.42
CA LYS A 16 -46.76 18.33 -24.65
C LYS A 16 -45.54 17.57 -25.18
N ASN A 17 -44.36 18.20 -25.17
CA ASN A 17 -43.12 17.55 -25.58
C ASN A 17 -42.76 16.38 -24.66
N LEU A 18 -42.87 16.58 -23.34
CA LEU A 18 -42.58 15.52 -22.38
C LEU A 18 -43.54 14.32 -22.53
N ARG A 19 -44.84 14.55 -22.78
CA ARG A 19 -45.78 13.47 -23.09
C ARG A 19 -45.38 12.69 -24.34
N LYS A 20 -44.91 13.38 -25.39
CA LYS A 20 -44.45 12.75 -26.62
C LYS A 20 -43.22 11.88 -26.35
N GLU A 21 -42.26 12.39 -25.60
CA GLU A 21 -41.03 11.68 -25.23
C GLU A 21 -41.32 10.43 -24.37
N ILE A 22 -42.25 10.52 -23.41
CA ILE A 22 -42.73 9.35 -22.64
C ILE A 22 -43.31 8.29 -23.59
N LEU A 23 -44.12 8.69 -24.57
CA LEU A 23 -44.77 7.76 -25.50
C LEU A 23 -43.78 7.10 -26.46
N GLU A 24 -42.75 7.84 -26.88
CA GLU A 24 -41.62 7.32 -27.67
C GLU A 24 -40.79 6.30 -26.87
N LYS A 25 -40.68 6.49 -25.56
CA LYS A 25 -39.92 5.63 -24.63
C LYS A 25 -40.76 4.60 -23.87
N ARG A 26 -42.03 4.41 -24.24
CA ARG A 26 -42.99 3.56 -23.50
C ARG A 26 -42.46 2.14 -23.23
N GLU A 27 -41.86 1.49 -24.23
CA GLU A 27 -41.37 0.11 -24.10
C GLU A 27 -40.15 0.05 -23.17
N GLU A 28 -39.24 1.01 -23.26
CA GLU A 28 -38.08 1.11 -22.36
C GLU A 28 -38.51 1.34 -20.91
N LEU A 29 -39.51 2.21 -20.68
CA LEU A 29 -40.06 2.47 -19.34
C LEU A 29 -40.73 1.23 -18.74
N LEU A 30 -41.59 0.55 -19.52
CA LEU A 30 -42.25 -0.68 -19.08
C LEU A 30 -41.23 -1.78 -18.77
N ASN A 31 -40.23 -1.96 -19.64
CA ASN A 31 -39.18 -2.95 -19.46
C ASN A 31 -38.32 -2.65 -18.23
N ALA A 32 -37.96 -1.38 -18.01
CA ALA A 32 -37.20 -0.96 -16.83
C ALA A 32 -37.96 -1.27 -15.53
N ALA A 33 -39.23 -0.87 -15.46
CA ALA A 33 -40.08 -1.08 -14.27
C ALA A 33 -40.29 -2.58 -14.00
N THR A 34 -40.65 -3.33 -15.03
CA THR A 34 -40.88 -4.79 -14.94
C THR A 34 -39.61 -5.53 -14.53
N SER A 35 -38.47 -5.17 -15.13
CA SER A 35 -37.18 -5.76 -14.80
C SER A 35 -36.79 -5.50 -13.34
N PHE A 36 -36.98 -4.28 -12.83
CA PHE A 36 -36.62 -3.99 -11.44
C PHE A 36 -37.57 -4.64 -10.44
N ARG A 37 -38.88 -4.70 -10.74
CA ARG A 37 -39.85 -5.47 -9.94
C ARG A 37 -39.43 -6.94 -9.85
N SER A 38 -39.00 -7.54 -10.97
CA SER A 38 -38.48 -8.91 -10.99
C SER A 38 -37.22 -9.06 -10.13
N ILE A 39 -36.29 -8.11 -10.18
CA ILE A 39 -35.09 -8.08 -9.32
C ILE A 39 -35.49 -7.99 -7.84
N LEU A 40 -36.45 -7.14 -7.47
CA LEU A 40 -36.87 -6.99 -6.07
C LEU A 40 -37.60 -8.24 -5.55
N ASN A 41 -38.42 -8.87 -6.38
CA ASN A 41 -39.23 -10.03 -6.02
C ASN A 41 -38.50 -11.37 -6.16
N SER A 42 -37.28 -11.40 -6.67
CA SER A 42 -36.52 -12.63 -6.79
C SER A 42 -36.15 -13.23 -5.43
N GLU A 43 -35.93 -14.54 -5.38
CA GLU A 43 -35.55 -15.26 -4.16
C GLU A 43 -34.02 -15.34 -3.95
N TYR A 44 -33.22 -14.74 -4.85
CA TYR A 44 -31.75 -14.78 -4.78
C TYR A 44 -31.14 -13.44 -4.38
N TYR A 45 -29.88 -13.49 -3.95
CA TYR A 45 -29.09 -12.31 -3.59
C TYR A 45 -28.78 -11.45 -4.82
N ILE A 46 -29.08 -10.15 -4.77
CA ILE A 46 -28.76 -9.24 -5.87
C ILE A 46 -27.36 -8.66 -5.67
N SER A 47 -26.43 -9.08 -6.51
CA SER A 47 -25.06 -8.55 -6.49
C SER A 47 -25.01 -7.07 -6.89
N LYS A 48 -24.01 -6.34 -6.38
CA LYS A 48 -23.77 -4.95 -6.79
C LYS A 48 -23.54 -4.82 -8.29
N ALA A 49 -22.87 -5.81 -8.89
CA ALA A 49 -22.62 -5.85 -10.34
C ALA A 49 -23.93 -5.96 -11.15
N GLU A 50 -24.88 -6.76 -10.68
CA GLU A 50 -26.18 -6.93 -11.31
C GLU A 50 -27.04 -5.67 -11.21
N TYR A 51 -27.13 -5.07 -10.02
CA TYR A 51 -27.81 -3.79 -9.84
C TYR A 51 -27.17 -2.69 -10.70
N SER A 52 -25.83 -2.65 -10.76
CA SER A 52 -25.12 -1.69 -11.62
C SER A 52 -25.43 -1.92 -13.10
N LYS A 53 -25.58 -3.17 -13.55
CA LYS A 53 -25.96 -3.48 -14.93
C LYS A 53 -27.35 -2.96 -15.26
N TRP A 54 -28.33 -3.16 -14.37
CA TRP A 54 -29.67 -2.59 -14.53
C TRP A 54 -29.62 -1.05 -14.57
N HIS A 55 -28.93 -0.42 -13.61
CA HIS A 55 -28.83 1.03 -13.53
C HIS A 55 -28.20 1.61 -14.81
N THR A 56 -27.09 1.05 -15.29
CA THR A 56 -26.44 1.49 -16.53
C THR A 56 -27.35 1.31 -17.76
N SER A 57 -28.14 0.23 -17.82
CA SER A 57 -29.01 -0.07 -18.98
C SER A 57 -30.19 0.91 -19.13
N TYR A 58 -30.63 1.54 -18.03
CA TYR A 58 -31.82 2.39 -18.00
C TYR A 58 -31.56 3.83 -17.54
N ASN A 59 -30.32 4.21 -17.24
CA ASN A 59 -29.97 5.54 -16.72
C ASN A 59 -30.43 6.69 -17.64
N GLN A 60 -30.49 6.45 -18.95
CA GLN A 60 -31.00 7.42 -19.93
C GLN A 60 -32.46 7.82 -19.71
N LEU A 61 -33.26 6.99 -19.03
CA LEU A 61 -34.67 7.27 -18.71
C LEU A 61 -34.80 8.20 -17.49
N LYS A 62 -33.76 8.31 -16.66
CA LYS A 62 -33.80 9.06 -15.40
C LYS A 62 -34.25 10.51 -15.56
N PRO A 63 -33.75 11.31 -16.53
CA PRO A 63 -34.21 12.68 -16.72
C PRO A 63 -35.70 12.76 -17.05
N ILE A 64 -36.18 11.90 -17.96
CA ILE A 64 -37.59 11.85 -18.39
C ILE A 64 -38.48 11.50 -17.19
N VAL A 65 -38.09 10.51 -16.39
CA VAL A 65 -38.82 10.08 -15.20
C VAL A 65 -38.87 11.20 -14.16
N GLN A 66 -37.73 11.83 -13.84
CA GLN A 66 -37.66 12.92 -12.87
C GLN A 66 -38.46 14.15 -13.29
N ASP A 67 -38.38 14.54 -14.57
CA ASP A 67 -39.15 15.65 -15.11
C ASP A 67 -40.66 15.35 -15.09
N SER A 68 -41.04 14.11 -15.38
CA SER A 68 -42.43 13.64 -15.34
C SER A 68 -43.04 13.75 -13.94
N ILE A 69 -42.28 13.31 -12.92
CA ILE A 69 -42.69 13.41 -11.51
C ILE A 69 -42.76 14.87 -11.08
N LYS A 70 -41.71 15.66 -11.34
CA LYS A 70 -41.62 17.08 -10.94
C LYS A 70 -42.75 17.92 -11.56
N LYS A 71 -43.08 17.68 -12.83
CA LYS A 71 -44.13 18.40 -13.55
C LYS A 71 -45.53 17.81 -13.32
N LYS A 72 -45.65 16.75 -12.52
CA LYS A 72 -46.91 16.05 -12.21
C LYS A 72 -47.69 15.70 -13.47
N ILE A 73 -46.98 15.14 -14.46
CA ILE A 73 -47.58 14.77 -15.73
C ILE A 73 -48.64 13.68 -15.50
N LYS A 74 -49.77 13.79 -16.22
CA LYS A 74 -50.80 12.76 -16.21
C LYS A 74 -50.73 11.99 -17.53
N THR A 75 -50.43 10.69 -17.44
CA THR A 75 -50.33 9.72 -18.53
C THR A 75 -50.88 8.36 -18.07
N GLU A 76 -50.95 7.38 -18.97
CA GLU A 76 -51.27 5.99 -18.61
C GLU A 76 -50.13 5.28 -17.86
N PHE A 77 -48.89 5.78 -17.96
CA PHE A 77 -47.68 5.21 -17.33
C PHE A 77 -47.35 5.82 -15.96
N ASN A 78 -48.33 6.40 -15.25
CA ASN A 78 -48.03 7.12 -14.01
C ASN A 78 -47.45 6.20 -12.94
N GLU A 79 -47.88 4.94 -12.86
CA GLU A 79 -47.39 3.98 -11.88
C GLU A 79 -45.92 3.65 -12.13
N GLU A 80 -45.56 3.30 -13.37
CA GLU A 80 -44.18 3.00 -13.76
C GLU A 80 -43.26 4.20 -13.56
N LEU A 81 -43.73 5.40 -13.89
CA LEU A 81 -42.95 6.62 -13.70
C LEU A 81 -42.67 6.87 -12.21
N GLN A 82 -43.66 6.67 -11.33
CA GLN A 82 -43.46 6.82 -9.88
C GLN A 82 -42.50 5.76 -9.33
N GLU A 83 -42.65 4.50 -9.74
CA GLU A 83 -41.77 3.42 -9.33
C GLU A 83 -40.33 3.61 -9.79
N LEU A 84 -40.13 3.92 -11.08
CA LEU A 84 -38.80 4.20 -11.62
C LEU A 84 -38.17 5.40 -10.93
N GLY A 85 -38.96 6.41 -10.56
CA GLY A 85 -38.50 7.53 -9.74
C GLY A 85 -37.91 7.04 -8.42
N LEU A 86 -38.66 6.22 -7.69
CA LEU A 86 -38.20 5.60 -6.45
C LEU A 86 -36.96 4.73 -6.66
N PHE A 87 -36.87 3.98 -7.76
CA PHE A 87 -35.73 3.11 -8.06
C PHE A 87 -34.47 3.91 -8.38
N PHE A 88 -34.57 4.97 -9.18
CA PHE A 88 -33.42 5.84 -9.51
C PHE A 88 -32.93 6.67 -8.31
N GLU A 89 -33.81 6.99 -7.37
CA GLU A 89 -33.46 7.73 -6.16
C GLU A 89 -32.94 6.81 -5.04
N ASN A 90 -33.60 5.67 -4.81
CA ASN A 90 -33.42 4.84 -3.62
C ASN A 90 -32.99 3.40 -3.92
N GLY A 91 -32.65 3.06 -5.17
CA GLY A 91 -32.37 1.68 -5.60
C GLY A 91 -31.33 0.94 -4.75
N ASN A 92 -30.23 1.61 -4.38
CA ASN A 92 -29.22 1.02 -3.48
C ASN A 92 -29.80 0.59 -2.13
N SER A 93 -30.68 1.40 -1.54
CA SER A 93 -31.33 1.11 -0.26
C SER A 93 -32.34 -0.02 -0.39
N LEU A 94 -33.11 -0.04 -1.48
CA LEU A 94 -34.07 -1.11 -1.77
C LEU A 94 -33.37 -2.46 -1.94
N ILE A 95 -32.29 -2.52 -2.71
CA ILE A 95 -31.48 -3.73 -2.89
C ILE A 95 -30.85 -4.17 -1.57
N LYS A 96 -30.30 -3.24 -0.78
CA LYS A 96 -29.75 -3.57 0.54
C LYS A 96 -30.80 -4.24 1.43
N LYS A 97 -31.99 -3.65 1.53
CA LYS A 97 -33.09 -4.17 2.38
C LYS A 97 -33.59 -5.54 1.89
N LYS A 98 -33.60 -5.76 0.57
CA LYS A 98 -33.92 -7.06 -0.03
C LYS A 98 -32.86 -8.11 0.30
N ASN A 99 -31.58 -7.77 0.13
CA ASN A 99 -30.46 -8.67 0.44
C ASN A 99 -30.36 -8.97 1.95
N GLU A 100 -30.71 -8.02 2.83
CA GLU A 100 -30.80 -8.27 4.28
C GLU A 100 -31.85 -9.33 4.62
N LYS A 101 -33.02 -9.30 3.97
CA LYS A 101 -34.05 -10.35 4.12
C LYS A 101 -33.56 -11.71 3.62
N PHE A 102 -32.89 -11.73 2.48
CA PHE A 102 -32.29 -12.96 1.94
C PHE A 102 -31.26 -13.53 2.91
N ILE A 103 -30.35 -12.69 3.42
CA ILE A 103 -29.33 -13.10 4.39
C ILE A 103 -30.00 -13.71 5.63
N GLN A 104 -31.01 -13.04 6.19
CA GLN A 104 -31.70 -13.55 7.37
C GLN A 104 -32.34 -14.93 7.14
N ALA A 105 -33.01 -15.11 6.00
CA ALA A 105 -33.60 -16.40 5.64
C ALA A 105 -32.54 -17.50 5.48
N GLU A 106 -31.39 -17.18 4.89
CA GLU A 106 -30.30 -18.14 4.73
C GLU A 106 -29.59 -18.46 6.07
N LEU A 107 -29.47 -17.50 6.98
CA LEU A 107 -28.93 -17.73 8.32
C LEU A 107 -29.79 -18.72 9.11
N GLU A 108 -31.11 -18.58 9.03
CA GLU A 108 -32.07 -19.49 9.66
C GLU A 108 -32.04 -20.88 9.00
N LYS A 109 -32.06 -20.92 7.67
CA LYS A 109 -32.05 -22.18 6.90
C LYS A 109 -30.82 -23.04 7.14
N TYR A 110 -29.64 -22.42 7.31
CA TYR A 110 -28.36 -23.11 7.49
C TYR A 110 -27.84 -23.06 8.93
N GLN A 111 -28.70 -22.77 9.91
CA GLN A 111 -28.33 -22.62 11.31
C GLN A 111 -27.56 -23.84 11.85
N ASP A 112 -28.12 -25.04 11.69
CA ASP A 112 -27.51 -26.29 12.16
C ASP A 112 -26.11 -26.50 11.57
N PHE A 113 -25.96 -26.20 10.27
CA PHE A 113 -24.67 -26.27 9.60
C PHE A 113 -23.65 -25.33 10.25
N PHE A 114 -24.02 -24.08 10.52
CA PHE A 114 -23.11 -23.11 11.15
C PHE A 114 -22.76 -23.45 12.61
N ASP A 115 -23.65 -24.16 13.30
CA ASP A 115 -23.44 -24.56 14.69
C ASP A 115 -22.44 -25.70 14.82
N ILE A 116 -22.38 -26.61 13.82
CA ILE A 116 -21.62 -27.87 13.91
C ILE A 116 -20.39 -27.96 12.98
N ILE A 117 -20.29 -27.11 11.96
CA ILE A 117 -19.25 -27.25 10.92
C ILE A 117 -17.83 -27.17 11.50
N GLU A 118 -17.65 -26.41 12.57
CA GLU A 118 -16.38 -26.21 13.27
C GLU A 118 -16.48 -26.66 14.72
N THR A 119 -15.33 -26.80 15.39
CA THR A 119 -15.29 -27.19 16.81
C THR A 119 -16.03 -26.19 17.71
N HIS A 120 -16.06 -24.91 17.30
CA HIS A 120 -16.87 -23.88 17.91
C HIS A 120 -17.83 -23.33 16.85
N SER A 121 -19.07 -23.08 17.25
CA SER A 121 -20.08 -22.50 16.37
C SER A 121 -19.61 -21.17 15.80
N LEU A 122 -19.93 -20.94 14.53
CA LEU A 122 -19.50 -19.72 13.84
C LEU A 122 -20.19 -18.48 14.45
N THR A 123 -19.47 -17.37 14.53
CA THR A 123 -20.04 -16.10 15.00
C THR A 123 -20.96 -15.50 13.95
N GLU A 124 -21.86 -14.61 14.37
CA GLU A 124 -22.84 -13.97 13.47
C GLU A 124 -22.18 -13.31 12.25
N ASN A 125 -21.10 -12.55 12.47
CA ASN A 125 -20.35 -11.92 11.38
C ASN A 125 -19.75 -12.94 10.40
N GLN A 126 -19.30 -14.11 10.89
CA GLN A 126 -18.79 -15.17 10.03
C GLN A 126 -19.92 -15.81 9.21
N ARG A 127 -21.08 -16.08 9.84
CA ARG A 127 -22.26 -16.62 9.15
C ARG A 127 -22.76 -15.66 8.08
N GLN A 128 -22.88 -14.37 8.40
CA GLN A 128 -23.26 -13.34 7.45
C GLN A 128 -22.29 -13.27 6.26
N ALA A 129 -20.97 -13.34 6.52
CA ALA A 129 -19.96 -13.39 5.45
C ALA A 129 -20.09 -14.65 4.57
N ILE A 130 -20.51 -15.77 5.15
CA ILE A 130 -20.75 -17.03 4.43
C ILE A 130 -21.99 -16.97 3.54
N VAL A 131 -23.12 -16.46 4.03
CA VAL A 131 -24.37 -16.42 3.23
C VAL A 131 -24.43 -15.22 2.26
N THR A 132 -23.53 -14.25 2.39
CA THR A 132 -23.43 -13.15 1.42
C THR A 132 -22.94 -13.67 0.08
N GLU A 133 -23.77 -13.57 -0.96
CA GLU A 133 -23.51 -14.05 -2.34
C GLU A 133 -23.10 -12.92 -3.29
N GLU A 134 -22.32 -11.96 -2.78
CA GLU A 134 -21.70 -10.95 -3.64
C GLU A 134 -20.61 -11.57 -4.52
N LYS A 135 -20.45 -11.06 -5.74
CA LYS A 135 -19.41 -11.57 -6.67
C LYS A 135 -18.00 -11.37 -6.14
N HIS A 136 -17.80 -10.27 -5.42
CA HIS A 136 -16.53 -9.91 -4.79
C HIS A 136 -16.78 -9.56 -3.33
N ASN A 137 -16.28 -10.39 -2.42
CA ASN A 137 -16.45 -10.20 -0.98
C ASN A 137 -15.09 -10.10 -0.28
N LEU A 138 -14.84 -8.98 0.39
CA LEU A 138 -13.63 -8.73 1.17
C LEU A 138 -13.90 -8.95 2.66
N ILE A 139 -13.26 -9.95 3.24
CA ILE A 139 -13.33 -10.23 4.68
C ILE A 139 -12.09 -9.66 5.36
N VAL A 140 -12.28 -8.61 6.17
CA VAL A 140 -11.23 -8.01 6.99
C VAL A 140 -11.25 -8.65 8.37
N ALA A 141 -10.17 -9.33 8.75
CA ALA A 141 -10.14 -10.17 9.93
C ALA A 141 -8.76 -10.17 10.62
N GLY A 142 -8.75 -9.85 11.92
CA GLY A 142 -7.56 -9.85 12.78
C GLY A 142 -6.94 -11.24 12.96
N ALA A 143 -5.76 -11.30 13.58
CA ALA A 143 -5.15 -12.58 13.94
C ALA A 143 -6.09 -13.36 14.89
N GLY A 144 -6.22 -14.68 14.69
CA GLY A 144 -7.03 -15.54 15.56
C GLY A 144 -8.55 -15.48 15.39
N THR A 145 -9.11 -14.62 14.54
CA THR A 145 -10.58 -14.45 14.41
C THR A 145 -11.29 -15.50 13.53
N GLY A 146 -10.67 -16.68 13.33
CA GLY A 146 -11.29 -17.78 12.59
C GLY A 146 -11.39 -17.62 11.07
N LYS A 147 -10.46 -16.90 10.42
CA LYS A 147 -10.44 -16.71 8.94
C LYS A 147 -10.61 -18.02 8.15
N THR A 148 -9.83 -19.04 8.52
CA THR A 148 -9.87 -20.35 7.87
C THR A 148 -11.23 -21.02 8.05
N SER A 149 -11.82 -20.92 9.25
CA SER A 149 -13.16 -21.45 9.54
C SER A 149 -14.24 -20.79 8.68
N THR A 150 -14.20 -19.47 8.52
CA THR A 150 -15.14 -18.75 7.64
C THR A 150 -15.00 -19.19 6.18
N LEU A 151 -13.77 -19.40 5.72
CA LEU A 151 -13.47 -19.87 4.36
C LEU A 151 -13.98 -21.29 4.10
N ILE A 152 -13.75 -22.22 5.03
CA ILE A 152 -14.29 -23.59 4.96
C ILE A 152 -15.82 -23.57 5.02
N GLY A 153 -16.39 -22.78 5.92
CA GLY A 153 -17.84 -22.58 6.02
C GLY A 153 -18.45 -22.05 4.72
N LYS A 154 -17.77 -21.11 4.02
CA LYS A 154 -18.22 -20.58 2.73
C LYS A 154 -18.23 -21.66 1.65
N ALA A 155 -17.16 -22.47 1.57
CA ALA A 155 -17.15 -23.59 0.62
C ALA A 155 -18.25 -24.61 0.95
N GLY A 156 -18.44 -24.96 2.23
CA GLY A 156 -19.52 -25.87 2.63
C GLY A 156 -20.90 -25.35 2.28
N TYR A 157 -21.17 -24.06 2.51
CA TYR A 157 -22.42 -23.41 2.11
C TYR A 157 -22.66 -23.45 0.60
N ILE A 158 -21.65 -23.09 -0.21
CA ILE A 158 -21.71 -23.16 -1.68
C ILE A 158 -22.09 -24.56 -2.16
N LEU A 159 -21.46 -25.60 -1.57
CA LEU A 159 -21.70 -27.00 -1.92
C LEU A 159 -23.08 -27.47 -1.46
N GLN A 160 -23.48 -27.20 -0.22
CA GLN A 160 -24.79 -27.61 0.30
C GLN A 160 -25.95 -26.93 -0.43
N LYS A 161 -25.74 -25.70 -0.91
CA LYS A 161 -26.72 -24.97 -1.70
C LYS A 161 -26.71 -25.35 -3.19
N GLY A 162 -25.71 -26.11 -3.65
CA GLY A 162 -25.57 -26.49 -5.06
C GLY A 162 -25.20 -25.32 -5.98
N LEU A 163 -24.48 -24.32 -5.46
CA LEU A 163 -24.03 -23.17 -6.25
C LEU A 163 -22.81 -23.48 -7.13
N ALA A 164 -22.03 -24.49 -6.75
CA ALA A 164 -20.87 -24.97 -7.48
C ALA A 164 -20.50 -26.39 -7.05
N GLU A 165 -19.82 -27.12 -7.92
CA GLU A 165 -19.23 -28.43 -7.63
C GLU A 165 -17.86 -28.29 -6.95
N PRO A 166 -17.36 -29.31 -6.21
CA PRO A 166 -16.06 -29.25 -5.53
C PRO A 166 -14.87 -28.87 -6.42
N ASN A 167 -14.90 -29.22 -7.69
CA ASN A 167 -13.85 -28.92 -8.68
C ASN A 167 -13.92 -27.48 -9.23
N GLU A 168 -15.03 -26.78 -9.00
CA GLU A 168 -15.23 -25.37 -9.37
C GLU A 168 -14.78 -24.41 -8.25
N ILE A 169 -14.49 -24.93 -7.06
CA ILE A 169 -14.00 -24.17 -5.91
C ILE A 169 -12.46 -24.25 -5.83
N LEU A 170 -11.80 -23.09 -5.93
CA LEU A 170 -10.35 -22.95 -5.80
C LEU A 170 -9.98 -22.11 -4.57
N PHE A 171 -9.17 -22.69 -3.68
CA PHE A 171 -8.47 -21.95 -2.63
C PHE A 171 -7.03 -21.66 -3.03
N ILE A 172 -6.58 -20.43 -2.78
CA ILE A 172 -5.20 -20.00 -3.03
C ILE A 172 -4.56 -19.49 -1.73
N SER A 173 -3.34 -19.92 -1.43
CA SER A 173 -2.57 -19.45 -0.27
C SER A 173 -1.10 -19.20 -0.59
N PHE A 174 -0.40 -18.37 0.19
CA PHE A 174 1.05 -18.21 0.07
C PHE A 174 1.81 -19.40 0.67
N ALA A 175 1.33 -19.95 1.79
CA ALA A 175 2.06 -20.94 2.56
C ALA A 175 1.61 -22.37 2.26
N ARG A 176 2.57 -23.27 2.01
CA ARG A 176 2.29 -24.71 1.81
C ARG A 176 1.62 -25.36 3.03
N LYS A 177 1.95 -24.89 4.25
CA LYS A 177 1.32 -25.37 5.49
C LYS A 177 -0.19 -25.08 5.51
N VAL A 178 -0.58 -23.86 5.17
CA VAL A 178 -1.99 -23.43 5.09
C VAL A 178 -2.74 -24.22 4.01
N LYS A 179 -2.08 -24.51 2.88
CA LYS A 179 -2.63 -25.38 1.83
C LYS A 179 -3.05 -26.75 2.39
N ASN A 180 -2.17 -27.41 3.14
CA ASN A 180 -2.44 -28.73 3.71
C ASN A 180 -3.53 -28.67 4.78
N GLU A 181 -3.48 -27.65 5.66
CA GLU A 181 -4.49 -27.42 6.68
C GLU A 181 -5.90 -27.28 6.07
N ILE A 182 -6.08 -26.44 5.04
CA ILE A 182 -7.37 -26.25 4.37
C ILE A 182 -7.84 -27.56 3.72
N LYS A 183 -6.93 -28.34 3.10
CA LYS A 183 -7.29 -29.63 2.49
C LYS A 183 -7.79 -30.63 3.51
N GLU A 184 -7.05 -30.82 4.60
CA GLU A 184 -7.41 -31.74 5.68
C GLU A 184 -8.72 -31.33 6.34
N ARG A 185 -8.88 -30.03 6.60
CA ARG A 185 -10.07 -29.46 7.23
C ARG A 185 -11.30 -29.57 6.32
N ALA A 186 -11.16 -29.27 5.02
CA ALA A 186 -12.24 -29.47 4.05
C ALA A 186 -12.67 -30.95 3.96
N LEU A 187 -11.70 -31.88 3.91
CA LEU A 187 -12.01 -33.31 3.88
C LEU A 187 -12.72 -33.76 5.16
N ALA A 188 -12.22 -33.35 6.32
CA ALA A 188 -12.78 -33.75 7.62
C ALA A 188 -14.17 -33.14 7.89
N ARG A 189 -14.40 -31.90 7.46
CA ARG A 189 -15.64 -31.15 7.78
C ARG A 189 -16.71 -31.27 6.71
N LEU A 190 -16.32 -31.36 5.44
CA LEU A 190 -17.25 -31.37 4.30
C LEU A 190 -17.32 -32.74 3.61
N GLY A 191 -16.38 -33.65 3.91
CA GLY A 191 -16.24 -34.90 3.15
C GLY A 191 -15.74 -34.71 1.72
N GLN A 192 -15.25 -33.51 1.38
CA GLN A 192 -14.92 -33.12 0.02
C GLN A 192 -13.43 -32.82 -0.15
N LYS A 193 -12.88 -33.23 -1.30
CA LYS A 193 -11.51 -32.89 -1.71
C LYS A 193 -11.52 -31.61 -2.54
N LEU A 194 -11.27 -30.47 -1.91
CA LEU A 194 -11.22 -29.19 -2.59
C LEU A 194 -9.85 -28.93 -3.22
N ARG A 195 -9.85 -28.20 -4.35
CA ARG A 195 -8.62 -27.72 -4.96
C ARG A 195 -8.06 -26.57 -4.13
N VAL A 196 -6.91 -26.83 -3.51
CA VAL A 196 -6.14 -25.82 -2.78
C VAL A 196 -4.75 -25.74 -3.40
N ASP A 197 -4.35 -24.56 -3.85
CA ASP A 197 -3.07 -24.29 -4.49
C ASP A 197 -2.31 -23.17 -3.79
N THR A 198 -1.01 -23.10 -4.04
CA THR A 198 -0.27 -21.86 -3.82
C THR A 198 -0.24 -21.06 -5.11
N PHE A 199 0.06 -19.76 -5.03
CA PHE A 199 0.28 -18.95 -6.24
C PHE A 199 1.27 -19.62 -7.21
N HIS A 200 2.37 -20.16 -6.68
CA HIS A 200 3.36 -20.90 -7.48
C HIS A 200 2.78 -22.17 -8.10
N SER A 201 2.03 -23.00 -7.35
CA SER A 201 1.50 -24.25 -7.92
C SER A 201 0.39 -23.99 -8.94
N LEU A 202 -0.42 -22.94 -8.74
CA LEU A 202 -1.40 -22.49 -9.71
C LEU A 202 -0.72 -22.00 -11.00
N GLY A 203 0.28 -21.11 -10.88
CA GLY A 203 1.02 -20.60 -12.04
C GLY A 203 1.69 -21.72 -12.84
N LEU A 204 2.36 -22.66 -12.17
CA LEU A 204 2.94 -23.84 -12.83
C LEU A 204 1.89 -24.71 -13.53
N SER A 205 0.70 -24.86 -12.92
CA SER A 205 -0.40 -25.62 -13.52
C SER A 205 -0.91 -24.95 -14.79
N ILE A 206 -1.10 -23.62 -14.76
CA ILE A 206 -1.57 -22.85 -15.92
C ILE A 206 -0.55 -22.93 -17.06
N ILE A 207 0.74 -22.73 -16.77
CA ILE A 207 1.80 -22.86 -17.78
C ILE A 207 1.81 -24.27 -18.36
N ALA A 208 1.74 -25.31 -17.52
CA ALA A 208 1.72 -26.69 -17.98
C ALA A 208 0.52 -27.00 -18.86
N GLU A 209 -0.65 -26.43 -18.57
CA GLU A 209 -1.88 -26.62 -19.33
C GLU A 209 -1.83 -25.94 -20.70
N VAL A 210 -1.30 -24.71 -20.75
CA VAL A 210 -1.16 -23.91 -21.97
C VAL A 210 -0.04 -24.46 -22.86
N GLU A 211 1.16 -24.65 -22.30
CA GLU A 211 2.36 -25.09 -23.03
C GLU A 211 2.41 -26.61 -23.26
N LYS A 212 1.44 -27.36 -22.72
CA LYS A 212 1.42 -28.84 -22.66
C LYS A 212 2.67 -29.45 -22.02
N LYS A 213 3.46 -28.64 -21.30
CA LYS A 213 4.70 -29.05 -20.64
C LYS A 213 4.90 -28.23 -19.37
N LYS A 214 5.17 -28.93 -18.27
CA LYS A 214 5.51 -28.27 -17.00
C LYS A 214 6.91 -27.62 -17.12
N PRO A 215 7.07 -26.34 -16.76
CA PRO A 215 8.37 -25.68 -16.86
C PRO A 215 9.32 -26.24 -15.79
N SER A 216 10.60 -26.36 -16.16
CA SER A 216 11.67 -26.64 -15.22
C SER A 216 11.95 -25.38 -14.42
N LEU A 217 11.96 -25.49 -13.09
CA LEU A 217 12.41 -24.41 -12.23
C LEU A 217 13.94 -24.37 -12.22
N SER A 218 14.52 -23.17 -12.23
CA SER A 218 15.96 -22.99 -12.08
C SER A 218 16.41 -23.49 -10.70
N GLU A 219 17.56 -24.15 -10.65
CA GLU A 219 18.16 -24.58 -9.38
C GLU A 219 18.42 -23.41 -8.42
N LEU A 220 18.63 -22.21 -8.99
CA LEU A 220 18.76 -20.95 -8.24
C LEU A 220 17.50 -20.61 -7.42
N SER A 221 16.33 -21.08 -7.84
CA SER A 221 15.05 -20.82 -7.16
C SER A 221 14.70 -21.86 -6.10
N THR A 222 15.36 -23.03 -6.14
CA THR A 222 15.03 -24.18 -5.29
C THR A 222 16.07 -24.44 -4.22
N ASP A 223 17.34 -24.08 -4.47
CA ASP A 223 18.44 -24.27 -3.54
C ASP A 223 18.85 -22.91 -2.93
N PRO A 224 18.68 -22.72 -1.61
CA PRO A 224 18.97 -21.45 -0.94
C PRO A 224 20.45 -21.05 -1.01
N LEU A 225 21.36 -21.97 -1.33
CA LEU A 225 22.80 -21.69 -1.45
C LEU A 225 23.19 -21.30 -2.88
N LYS A 226 22.49 -21.81 -3.90
CA LYS A 226 22.91 -21.62 -5.30
C LYS A 226 22.74 -20.20 -5.80
N LEU A 227 21.67 -19.49 -5.43
CA LEU A 227 21.49 -18.10 -5.85
C LEU A 227 22.57 -17.17 -5.28
N PRO A 228 22.85 -17.17 -3.96
CA PRO A 228 23.98 -16.41 -3.42
C PRO A 228 25.29 -16.77 -4.13
N ASN A 229 25.61 -18.06 -4.30
CA ASN A 229 26.84 -18.48 -4.95
C ASN A 229 26.94 -17.99 -6.41
N ALA A 230 25.85 -18.04 -7.18
CA ALA A 230 25.82 -17.54 -8.55
C ALA A 230 26.02 -16.02 -8.62
N ILE A 231 25.43 -15.26 -7.68
CA ILE A 231 25.66 -13.81 -7.57
C ILE A 231 27.13 -13.54 -7.23
N MET A 232 27.72 -14.29 -6.30
CA MET A 232 29.12 -14.13 -5.93
C MET A 232 30.06 -14.46 -7.09
N GLU A 233 29.79 -15.53 -7.83
CA GLU A 233 30.57 -15.89 -9.02
C GLU A 233 30.48 -14.81 -10.10
N PHE A 234 29.29 -14.23 -10.28
CA PHE A 234 29.07 -13.11 -11.20
C PHE A 234 29.87 -11.87 -10.81
N ILE A 235 29.87 -11.50 -9.52
CA ILE A 235 30.68 -10.39 -9.00
C ILE A 235 32.17 -10.67 -9.22
N LYS A 236 32.64 -11.88 -8.89
CA LYS A 236 34.06 -12.27 -9.06
C LYS A 236 34.52 -12.18 -10.51
N LYS A 237 33.69 -12.64 -11.46
CA LYS A 237 34.00 -12.57 -12.90
C LYS A 237 34.08 -11.14 -13.45
N ARG A 238 33.50 -10.16 -12.75
CA ARG A 238 33.50 -8.74 -13.16
C ARG A 238 34.29 -7.85 -12.23
N HIS A 239 35.04 -8.41 -11.29
CA HIS A 239 35.84 -7.63 -10.35
C HIS A 239 36.90 -6.78 -11.05
N GLU A 240 37.38 -7.16 -12.23
CA GLU A 240 38.33 -6.36 -13.01
C GLU A 240 37.67 -5.22 -13.82
N ASP A 241 36.34 -5.24 -13.96
CA ASP A 241 35.58 -4.18 -14.63
C ASP A 241 35.35 -3.02 -13.65
N ARG A 242 36.07 -1.92 -13.89
CA ARG A 242 36.04 -0.73 -13.04
C ARG A 242 34.68 -0.04 -13.02
N ASP A 243 33.97 0.00 -14.14
CA ASP A 243 32.64 0.61 -14.19
C ASP A 243 31.65 -0.23 -13.40
N PHE A 244 31.73 -1.55 -13.53
CA PHE A 244 30.93 -2.48 -12.71
C PHE A 244 31.24 -2.32 -11.22
N LEU A 245 32.51 -2.29 -10.82
CA LEU A 245 32.89 -2.09 -9.42
C LEU A 245 32.39 -0.75 -8.88
N ARG A 246 32.47 0.34 -9.65
CA ARG A 246 31.95 1.64 -9.23
C ARG A 246 30.46 1.59 -8.94
N GLU A 247 29.66 1.00 -9.83
CA GLU A 247 28.21 0.87 -9.61
C GLU A 247 27.87 -0.08 -8.46
N LEU A 248 28.62 -1.19 -8.31
CA LEU A 248 28.46 -2.11 -7.19
C LEU A 248 28.75 -1.42 -5.85
N ASN A 249 29.86 -0.69 -5.78
CA ASN A 249 30.25 0.06 -4.60
C ASN A 249 29.22 1.13 -4.25
N ARG A 250 28.71 1.86 -5.27
CA ARG A 250 27.65 2.86 -5.10
C ARG A 250 26.36 2.23 -4.57
N TYR A 251 25.98 1.05 -5.06
CA TYR A 251 24.85 0.31 -4.53
C TYR A 251 25.01 0.01 -3.03
N PHE A 252 26.17 -0.52 -2.63
CA PHE A 252 26.39 -0.84 -1.21
C PHE A 252 26.51 0.40 -0.32
N ALA A 253 27.08 1.50 -0.84
CA ALA A 253 27.25 2.74 -0.11
C ALA A 253 25.92 3.50 0.10
N PHE A 254 25.00 3.47 -0.87
CA PHE A 254 23.82 4.36 -0.86
C PHE A 254 22.46 3.65 -1.00
N HIS A 255 22.42 2.38 -1.40
CA HIS A 255 21.18 1.71 -1.79
C HIS A 255 20.93 0.33 -1.15
N LYS A 256 21.93 -0.24 -0.45
CA LYS A 256 21.77 -1.51 0.29
C LYS A 256 20.58 -1.46 1.25
N THR A 257 20.50 -0.37 2.02
CA THR A 257 19.44 -0.18 3.01
C THR A 257 18.36 0.72 2.41
N PRO A 258 17.10 0.28 2.35
CA PRO A 258 16.00 1.12 1.89
C PRO A 258 15.95 2.42 2.69
N TYR A 259 15.79 3.57 2.05
CA TYR A 259 15.66 4.81 2.81
C TYR A 259 14.31 4.87 3.53
N LYS A 260 14.34 5.20 4.83
CA LYS A 260 13.16 5.58 5.61
C LYS A 260 13.45 6.84 6.38
N SER A 261 12.73 7.91 6.04
CA SER A 261 12.78 9.17 6.76
C SER A 261 12.44 8.96 8.23
N LYS A 262 13.19 9.63 9.11
CA LYS A 262 12.94 9.67 10.56
C LYS A 262 11.53 10.17 10.92
N PHE A 263 10.89 10.93 10.02
CA PHE A 263 9.52 11.43 10.17
C PHE A 263 8.46 10.33 10.06
N ASN A 264 8.81 9.16 9.50
CA ASN A 264 7.89 8.04 9.32
C ASN A 264 7.75 7.16 10.58
N PHE A 265 8.50 7.46 11.65
CA PHE A 265 8.53 6.66 12.87
C PHE A 265 7.79 7.36 14.01
N THR A 266 7.19 6.56 14.89
CA THR A 266 6.42 7.07 16.04
C THR A 266 7.31 7.42 17.23
N SER A 267 8.50 6.81 17.32
CA SER A 267 9.44 7.02 18.41
C SER A 267 10.89 6.88 17.97
N MET A 268 11.82 7.43 18.77
CA MET A 268 13.26 7.26 18.55
C MET A 268 13.69 5.78 18.68
N GLY A 269 13.05 5.01 19.56
CA GLY A 269 13.35 3.59 19.74
C GLY A 269 13.08 2.78 18.47
N GLU A 270 11.91 3.00 17.85
CA GLU A 270 11.52 2.37 16.59
C GLU A 270 12.52 2.67 15.45
N TYR A 271 13.00 3.92 15.39
CA TYR A 271 14.01 4.32 14.41
C TYR A 271 15.37 3.65 14.67
N ILE A 272 15.81 3.59 15.93
CA ILE A 272 17.07 2.91 16.31
C ILE A 272 17.00 1.42 15.98
N ASP A 273 15.87 0.77 16.27
CA ASP A 273 15.67 -0.65 15.98
C ASP A 273 15.68 -0.90 14.47
N TYR A 274 15.14 0.03 13.68
CA TYR A 274 15.25 0.00 12.24
C TYR A 274 16.71 0.06 11.76
N LEU A 275 17.51 1.02 12.25
CA LEU A 275 18.93 1.12 11.87
C LEU A 275 19.72 -0.14 12.27
N ARG A 276 19.49 -0.67 13.47
CA ARG A 276 20.14 -1.89 13.97
C ARG A 276 19.77 -3.14 13.17
N SER A 277 18.49 -3.29 12.85
CA SER A 277 17.98 -4.43 12.06
C SER A 277 18.59 -4.46 10.65
N ASN A 278 18.94 -3.29 10.11
CA ASN A 278 19.61 -3.16 8.81
C ASN A 278 21.15 -3.07 8.92
N GLN A 279 21.71 -3.16 10.13
CA GLN A 279 23.15 -3.07 10.41
C GLN A 279 23.81 -1.84 9.75
N VAL A 280 23.15 -0.68 9.85
CA VAL A 280 23.62 0.57 9.21
C VAL A 280 24.95 1.00 9.80
N ARG A 281 25.96 1.14 8.93
CA ARG A 281 27.30 1.63 9.23
C ARG A 281 27.87 2.39 8.04
N SER A 282 28.72 3.38 8.31
CA SER A 282 29.51 4.04 7.26
C SER A 282 30.54 3.08 6.65
N LEU A 283 31.13 3.47 5.52
CA LEU A 283 32.26 2.76 4.92
C LEU A 283 33.47 2.72 5.86
N ASN A 284 33.65 3.69 6.76
CA ASN A 284 34.68 3.63 7.80
C ASN A 284 34.32 2.70 8.98
N GLY A 285 33.10 2.17 9.03
CA GLY A 285 32.62 1.27 10.09
C GLY A 285 31.92 1.98 11.24
N ASP A 286 31.71 3.30 11.14
CA ASP A 286 31.05 4.10 12.17
C ASP A 286 29.61 3.65 12.36
N LEU A 287 29.17 3.57 13.62
CA LEU A 287 27.78 3.36 13.96
C LEU A 287 27.05 4.70 13.95
N VAL A 288 26.51 5.07 12.79
CA VAL A 288 25.86 6.37 12.57
C VAL A 288 24.45 6.45 13.18
N LYS A 289 23.96 7.67 13.43
CA LYS A 289 22.66 7.93 14.08
C LYS A 289 21.50 8.16 13.12
N SER A 290 21.80 8.28 11.82
CA SER A 290 20.81 8.42 10.76
C SER A 290 21.30 7.84 9.44
N LEU A 291 20.37 7.56 8.51
CA LEU A 291 20.74 7.14 7.15
C LEU A 291 21.42 8.28 6.40
N GLU A 292 20.98 9.51 6.63
CA GLU A 292 21.54 10.72 6.05
C GLU A 292 23.00 10.93 6.47
N GLU A 293 23.32 10.76 7.77
CA GLU A 293 24.71 10.73 8.24
C GLU A 293 25.51 9.59 7.61
N CYS A 294 24.90 8.41 7.38
CA CYS A 294 25.57 7.32 6.66
C CYS A 294 25.97 7.75 5.24
N GLU A 295 25.07 8.41 4.52
CA GLU A 295 25.32 8.88 3.16
C GLU A 295 26.39 9.98 3.13
N ILE A 296 26.36 10.92 4.09
CA ILE A 296 27.38 11.96 4.23
C ILE A 296 28.75 11.32 4.52
N ALA A 297 28.81 10.38 5.47
CA ALA A 297 30.03 9.65 5.81
C ALA A 297 30.60 8.90 4.60
N ASN A 298 29.73 8.23 3.85
CA ASN A 298 30.13 7.48 2.66
C ASN A 298 30.56 8.40 1.52
N PHE A 299 29.89 9.55 1.36
CA PHE A 299 30.30 10.58 0.39
C PHE A 299 31.70 11.12 0.71
N LEU A 300 31.96 11.48 1.96
CA LEU A 300 33.29 11.95 2.39
C LEU A 300 34.36 10.89 2.12
N TYR A 301 34.11 9.64 2.52
CA TYR A 301 35.03 8.53 2.29
C TYR A 301 35.32 8.32 0.80
N LEU A 302 34.29 8.25 -0.05
CA LEU A 302 34.45 8.00 -1.48
C LEU A 302 35.21 9.12 -2.20
N ASN A 303 35.10 10.35 -1.71
CA ASN A 303 35.82 11.51 -2.25
C ASN A 303 37.20 11.74 -1.57
N GLY A 304 37.67 10.78 -0.78
CA GLY A 304 38.99 10.85 -0.14
C GLY A 304 39.12 11.91 0.94
N VAL A 305 38.00 12.31 1.56
CA VAL A 305 37.98 13.31 2.62
C VAL A 305 38.00 12.61 3.98
N ASP A 306 39.11 12.74 4.69
CA ASP A 306 39.25 12.20 6.06
C ASP A 306 38.34 12.95 7.03
N TYR A 307 37.63 12.19 7.87
CA TYR A 307 36.72 12.74 8.87
C TYR A 307 36.78 11.98 10.20
N VAL A 308 36.37 12.67 11.26
CA VAL A 308 36.12 12.11 12.59
C VAL A 308 34.62 12.24 12.88
N TYR A 309 33.93 11.10 13.05
CA TYR A 309 32.51 11.06 13.40
C TYR A 309 32.29 11.24 14.91
N GLU A 310 31.41 12.15 15.31
CA GLU A 310 31.11 12.51 16.71
C GLU A 310 32.36 12.77 17.60
N GLY A 311 33.39 13.36 16.97
CA GLY A 311 34.60 13.83 17.65
C GLY A 311 34.30 14.97 18.61
N ASN A 312 35.19 15.22 19.58
CA ASN A 312 35.05 16.40 20.43
C ASN A 312 35.33 17.66 19.62
N TYR A 313 34.49 18.68 19.76
CA TYR A 313 34.79 20.02 19.27
C TYR A 313 36.10 20.52 19.91
N LYS A 314 36.97 21.16 19.12
CA LYS A 314 38.34 21.47 19.55
C LYS A 314 38.43 22.42 20.75
N ILE A 315 37.39 23.21 20.99
CA ILE A 315 37.30 24.14 22.13
C ILE A 315 36.36 23.54 23.18
N ASP A 316 36.78 23.54 24.44
CA ASP A 316 35.90 23.16 25.55
C ASP A 316 34.80 24.20 25.73
N VAL A 317 33.58 23.79 25.41
CA VAL A 317 32.37 24.61 25.50
C VAL A 317 31.34 23.97 26.43
N ALA A 318 31.76 22.96 27.20
CA ALA A 318 30.92 22.32 28.19
C ALA A 318 30.51 23.34 29.27
N SER A 319 29.27 23.19 29.74
CA SER A 319 28.70 24.06 30.77
C SER A 319 27.71 23.27 31.63
N ARG A 320 27.14 23.93 32.65
CA ARG A 320 26.03 23.33 33.42
C ARG A 320 24.82 22.96 32.54
N ARG A 321 24.66 23.61 31.38
CA ARG A 321 23.53 23.43 30.47
C ARG A 321 23.82 22.46 29.32
N TYR A 322 25.06 22.42 28.83
CA TYR A 322 25.45 21.64 27.66
C TYR A 322 26.67 20.77 27.96
N ARG A 323 26.64 19.51 27.48
CA ARG A 323 27.83 18.67 27.47
C ARG A 323 28.84 19.21 26.46
N GLN A 324 30.06 18.67 26.47
CA GLN A 324 31.05 19.00 25.45
C GLN A 324 30.44 18.76 24.07
N TYR A 325 30.56 19.78 23.22
CA TYR A 325 30.00 19.76 21.89
C TYR A 325 30.70 18.69 21.04
N LYS A 326 29.89 17.90 20.33
CA LYS A 326 30.33 16.90 19.36
C LYS A 326 29.60 17.16 18.04
N PRO A 327 30.27 17.72 17.03
CA PRO A 327 29.72 17.84 15.69
C PRO A 327 29.54 16.45 15.08
N ASP A 328 28.62 16.31 14.13
CA ASP A 328 28.38 15.02 13.47
C ASP A 328 29.64 14.57 12.72
N PHE A 329 30.29 15.50 12.01
CA PHE A 329 31.59 15.26 11.38
C PHE A 329 32.56 16.42 11.64
N PHE A 330 33.83 16.07 11.80
CA PHE A 330 34.95 17.02 11.79
C PHE A 330 35.95 16.57 10.73
N LEU A 331 36.36 17.48 9.85
CA LEU A 331 37.37 17.27 8.80
C LEU A 331 38.70 17.87 9.29
N PRO A 332 39.64 17.07 9.83
CA PRO A 332 40.81 17.61 10.54
C PRO A 332 41.77 18.39 9.64
N GLU A 333 41.93 17.96 8.39
CA GLU A 333 42.81 18.60 7.41
C GLU A 333 42.37 20.02 7.06
N TYR A 334 41.05 20.24 7.05
CA TYR A 334 40.44 21.51 6.64
C TYR A 334 39.97 22.37 7.81
N ASP A 335 40.00 21.84 9.04
CA ASP A 335 39.41 22.46 10.24
C ASP A 335 37.93 22.85 10.04
N ILE A 336 37.19 21.99 9.32
CA ILE A 336 35.77 22.15 9.00
C ILE A 336 34.91 21.22 9.83
N TYR A 337 33.78 21.72 10.31
CA TYR A 337 32.77 20.95 11.02
C TYR A 337 31.51 20.81 10.18
N ILE A 338 30.86 19.65 10.24
CA ILE A 338 29.60 19.38 9.53
C ILE A 338 28.54 18.98 10.56
N GLU A 339 27.35 19.57 10.41
CA GLU A 339 26.14 19.23 11.15
C GLU A 339 25.02 18.80 10.20
N HIS A 340 24.34 17.72 10.55
CA HIS A 340 23.14 17.26 9.88
C HIS A 340 21.90 17.52 10.74
N PHE A 341 21.07 18.46 10.28
CA PHE A 341 19.85 18.84 10.98
C PHE A 341 18.63 18.07 10.48
N GLY A 342 18.01 17.36 11.43
CA GLY A 342 16.82 16.52 11.26
C GLY A 342 15.51 17.28 11.04
N VAL A 343 15.52 18.33 10.21
CA VAL A 343 14.37 19.23 9.99
C VAL A 343 13.93 19.29 8.53
N ASP A 344 12.64 19.59 8.33
CA ASP A 344 12.08 19.94 7.02
C ASP A 344 12.33 21.42 6.64
N ARG A 345 11.84 21.86 5.47
CA ARG A 345 11.94 23.27 5.02
C ARG A 345 11.28 24.28 5.97
N ASN A 346 10.32 23.85 6.78
CA ASN A 346 9.58 24.69 7.72
C ASN A 346 10.13 24.57 9.14
N ASN A 347 11.34 24.03 9.32
CA ASN A 347 11.96 23.76 10.62
C ASN A 347 11.10 22.83 11.50
N MET A 348 10.34 21.91 10.90
CA MET A 348 9.65 20.85 11.62
C MET A 348 10.62 19.70 11.88
N THR A 349 10.63 19.20 13.11
CA THR A 349 11.38 17.99 13.49
C THR A 349 10.49 16.75 13.37
N ALA A 350 11.10 15.56 13.46
CA ALA A 350 10.35 14.31 13.60
C ALA A 350 9.35 14.38 14.80
N PRO A 351 8.19 13.69 14.73
CA PRO A 351 7.09 13.86 15.69
C PRO A 351 7.46 13.63 17.17
N PHE A 352 8.46 12.78 17.42
CA PHE A 352 8.92 12.40 18.75
C PHE A 352 10.08 13.27 19.28
N VAL A 353 10.48 14.31 18.53
CA VAL A 353 11.55 15.24 18.93
C VAL A 353 10.92 16.53 19.46
N ASP A 354 11.37 16.99 20.63
CA ASP A 354 10.98 18.32 21.15
C ASP A 354 11.56 19.40 20.24
N ARG A 355 10.70 19.94 19.38
CA ARG A 355 11.04 20.96 18.39
C ARG A 355 11.68 22.20 19.02
N LYS A 356 11.13 22.70 20.13
CA LYS A 356 11.61 23.95 20.74
C LYS A 356 13.03 23.76 21.27
N LYS A 357 13.27 22.63 21.93
CA LYS A 357 14.60 22.27 22.43
C LYS A 357 15.58 22.06 21.27
N TYR A 358 15.17 21.32 20.24
CA TYR A 358 16.01 21.01 19.08
C TYR A 358 16.45 22.27 18.32
N LEU A 359 15.53 23.18 18.01
CA LEU A 359 15.87 24.44 17.34
C LEU A 359 16.78 25.33 18.20
N ALA A 360 16.62 25.34 19.52
CA ALA A 360 17.52 26.05 20.41
C ALA A 360 18.94 25.44 20.44
N GLU A 361 19.06 24.10 20.31
CA GLU A 361 20.34 23.42 20.17
C GLU A 361 21.02 23.74 18.83
N MET A 362 20.26 23.80 17.73
CA MET A 362 20.78 24.23 16.41
C MET A 362 21.39 25.63 16.47
N GLU A 363 20.64 26.61 17.00
CA GLU A 363 21.13 27.99 17.15
C GLU A 363 22.34 28.09 18.07
N TRP A 364 22.36 27.29 19.15
CA TRP A 364 23.52 27.24 20.03
C TRP A 364 24.78 26.72 19.32
N LYS A 365 24.66 25.70 18.46
CA LYS A 365 25.78 25.18 17.64
C LYS A 365 26.30 26.26 16.69
N ARG A 366 25.40 26.90 15.93
CA ARG A 366 25.73 28.05 15.04
C ARG A 366 26.49 29.15 15.76
N HIS A 367 25.94 29.60 16.90
CA HIS A 367 26.55 30.66 17.70
C HIS A 367 27.91 30.23 18.27
N THR A 368 28.06 28.96 18.64
CA THR A 368 29.34 28.41 19.11
C THR A 368 30.41 28.50 18.02
N HIS A 369 30.09 28.16 16.77
CA HIS A 369 31.02 28.29 15.65
C HIS A 369 31.36 29.75 15.35
N GLN A 370 30.34 30.61 15.30
CA GLN A 370 30.51 32.05 15.05
C GLN A 370 31.40 32.71 16.11
N LYS A 371 31.14 32.45 17.40
CA LYS A 371 31.90 33.01 18.53
C LYS A 371 33.37 32.58 18.50
N ASN A 372 33.64 31.35 18.08
CA ASN A 372 34.97 30.76 18.09
C ASN A 372 35.69 30.83 16.73
N ASN A 373 35.07 31.50 15.75
CA ASN A 373 35.61 31.67 14.40
C ASN A 373 36.05 30.33 13.75
N THR A 374 35.14 29.36 13.73
CA THR A 374 35.33 28.06 13.07
C THR A 374 34.31 27.85 11.96
N ILE A 375 34.65 27.02 10.97
CA ILE A 375 33.81 26.80 9.80
C ILE A 375 32.78 25.71 10.10
N LEU A 376 31.51 26.02 9.90
CA LEU A 376 30.39 25.10 10.01
C LEU A 376 29.70 24.95 8.65
N ILE A 377 29.64 23.72 8.14
CA ILE A 377 28.79 23.33 7.02
C ILE A 377 27.55 22.64 7.60
N GLU A 378 26.38 23.06 7.12
CA GLU A 378 25.10 22.52 7.56
C GLU A 378 24.47 21.72 6.43
N THR A 379 23.89 20.58 6.77
CA THR A 379 23.05 19.76 5.90
C THR A 379 21.72 19.47 6.57
N TYR A 380 20.71 19.07 5.82
CA TYR A 380 19.34 18.97 6.32
C TYR A 380 18.58 17.78 5.77
N SER A 381 17.66 17.21 6.56
CA SER A 381 16.82 16.10 6.10
C SER A 381 15.86 16.48 4.96
N TRP A 382 15.49 17.76 4.79
CA TRP A 382 14.74 18.19 3.60
C TRP A 382 15.56 18.06 2.32
N GLU A 383 16.87 18.27 2.37
CA GLU A 383 17.74 18.11 1.19
C GLU A 383 17.75 16.64 0.74
N LYS A 384 17.73 15.70 1.70
CA LYS A 384 17.59 14.27 1.39
C LYS A 384 16.24 13.98 0.74
N SER A 385 15.17 14.53 1.30
CA SER A 385 13.81 14.31 0.80
C SER A 385 13.61 14.85 -0.61
N GLU A 386 14.38 15.86 -1.00
CA GLU A 386 14.37 16.48 -2.33
C GLU A 386 15.45 15.94 -3.28
N GLY A 387 16.31 15.04 -2.80
CA GLY A 387 17.37 14.42 -3.61
C GLY A 387 18.59 15.31 -3.88
N VAL A 388 18.77 16.39 -3.12
CA VAL A 388 19.85 17.39 -3.31
C VAL A 388 20.89 17.40 -2.20
N LEU A 389 20.79 16.50 -1.20
CA LEU A 389 21.71 16.44 -0.04
C LEU A 389 23.18 16.39 -0.45
N LEU A 390 23.57 15.41 -1.27
CA LEU A 390 24.97 15.20 -1.62
C LEU A 390 25.50 16.29 -2.57
N GLU A 391 24.67 16.78 -3.49
CA GLU A 391 25.03 17.89 -4.39
C GLU A 391 25.27 19.20 -3.61
N ASN A 392 24.40 19.51 -2.63
CA ASN A 392 24.57 20.68 -1.79
C ASN A 392 25.80 20.53 -0.88
N LEU A 393 26.02 19.34 -0.30
CA LEU A 393 27.20 19.05 0.51
C LEU A 393 28.48 19.24 -0.32
N GLU A 394 28.54 18.67 -1.52
CA GLU A 394 29.66 18.80 -2.45
C GLU A 394 29.98 20.27 -2.74
N ARG A 395 28.97 21.05 -3.14
CA ARG A 395 29.11 22.48 -3.43
C ARG A 395 29.63 23.26 -2.22
N ASN A 396 29.11 22.97 -1.03
CA ASN A 396 29.50 23.66 0.20
C ASN A 396 30.95 23.32 0.61
N LEU A 397 31.36 22.06 0.46
CA LEU A 397 32.74 21.61 0.72
C LEU A 397 33.74 22.27 -0.25
N LEU A 398 33.44 22.26 -1.56
CA LEU A 398 34.26 22.93 -2.56
C LEU A 398 34.37 24.43 -2.30
N SER A 399 33.27 25.08 -1.92
CA SER A 399 33.26 26.51 -1.58
C SER A 399 34.09 26.83 -0.32
N ALA A 400 34.26 25.84 0.57
CA ALA A 400 35.10 25.94 1.76
C ALA A 400 36.58 25.54 1.50
N GLY A 401 36.93 25.21 0.25
CA GLY A 401 38.31 24.87 -0.14
C GLY A 401 38.69 23.40 0.09
N VAL A 402 37.71 22.51 0.24
CA VAL A 402 37.97 21.07 0.34
C VAL A 402 38.35 20.52 -1.03
N GLU A 403 39.46 19.78 -1.09
CA GLU A 403 39.89 19.07 -2.29
C GLU A 403 39.42 17.62 -2.25
N PHE A 404 38.96 17.11 -3.39
CA PHE A 404 38.52 15.72 -3.52
C PHE A 404 39.55 14.87 -4.25
N ALA A 405 39.80 13.69 -3.69
CA ALA A 405 40.63 12.66 -4.28
C ALA A 405 39.85 11.34 -4.25
N GLU A 406 39.11 11.04 -5.33
CA GLU A 406 38.28 9.84 -5.40
C GLU A 406 39.07 8.58 -5.03
N ILE A 407 38.51 7.78 -4.12
CA ILE A 407 39.11 6.51 -3.73
C ILE A 407 38.93 5.49 -4.86
N PRO A 408 39.99 4.79 -5.29
CA PRO A 408 39.90 3.78 -6.33
C PRO A 408 38.83 2.71 -6.01
N PRO A 409 37.98 2.30 -6.98
CA PRO A 409 36.90 1.35 -6.74
C PRO A 409 37.35 0.03 -6.11
N GLU A 410 38.57 -0.41 -6.41
CA GLU A 410 39.18 -1.62 -5.84
C GLU A 410 39.37 -1.50 -4.31
N GLN A 411 39.80 -0.32 -3.83
CA GLN A 411 39.97 -0.06 -2.40
C GLN A 411 38.64 0.03 -1.67
N VAL A 412 37.63 0.64 -2.30
CA VAL A 412 36.27 0.68 -1.76
C VAL A 412 35.69 -0.74 -1.67
N PHE A 413 35.90 -1.57 -2.68
CA PHE A 413 35.46 -2.96 -2.68
C PHE A 413 36.12 -3.77 -1.55
N ASP A 414 37.43 -3.61 -1.34
CA ASP A 414 38.16 -4.22 -0.21
C ASP A 414 37.59 -3.79 1.15
N LYS A 415 37.18 -2.51 1.26
CA LYS A 415 36.52 -1.99 2.47
C LYS A 415 35.16 -2.64 2.69
N LEU A 416 34.35 -2.80 1.65
CA LEU A 416 33.06 -3.50 1.71
C LEU A 416 33.24 -4.97 2.11
N ASN A 417 34.28 -5.63 1.61
CA ASN A 417 34.61 -7.00 1.98
C ASN A 417 34.96 -7.11 3.47
N LYS A 418 35.81 -6.22 3.99
CA LYS A 418 36.14 -6.14 5.43
C LYS A 418 34.92 -5.88 6.32
N LEU A 419 33.91 -5.17 5.82
CA LEU A 419 32.65 -4.94 6.52
C LEU A 419 31.66 -6.13 6.42
N GLY A 420 32.01 -7.19 5.68
CA GLY A 420 31.15 -8.35 5.44
C GLY A 420 29.94 -8.04 4.55
N LEU A 421 30.05 -7.00 3.71
CA LEU A 421 29.00 -6.60 2.78
C LEU A 421 29.10 -7.34 1.44
N VAL A 422 30.31 -7.74 1.08
CA VAL A 422 30.64 -8.56 -0.09
C VAL A 422 31.63 -9.64 0.38
N HIS A 423 31.63 -10.84 -0.22
CA HIS A 423 32.41 -12.00 0.23
C HIS A 423 33.28 -12.67 -0.84
#